data_AF-A0A6N6K8R9-F1
#
_entry.id   AF-A0A6N6K8R9-F1
#
_cell.length_a   1.000
_cell.length_b   1.000
_cell.length_c   1.000
_cell.angle_alpha   90.00
_cell.angle_beta   90.00
_cell.angle_gamma   90.00
#
_symmetry.space_group_name_H-M   'P 1'
#
loop_
_entity.id
_entity.type
_entity.pdbx_description
1 polymer ?
#
loop_
_entity_poly.entity_id
_entity_poly.type
_entity_poly.pdbx_seq_one_letter_code
_entity_poly.pdbx_strand_id
1 'polypeptide(L)'
;MSLKKVLFILLIPTIWFGACTPQVESFFYTQEQFASQVPESYDGKKTYRMRKAICRDQANYIPDTNRMAEFPMRYVRVNFHWMNTTDAAFSLENGKPFDEKKAIEYTEGFLHACNYDLIKNRKLWLPHNNDIPVLPINYRLVLSGRPDNPEDDGIYFHYDDELYYYVDRGKNSNQFDRKVFKKYAVQPDTVLNIFVLPHHPDSVASPTYPVNRVGIALGTYVKVSGIYGKKGSFWDYRGLINHEIGHVFSLMHTWKYNDGCDDTVRHPGDCYSPNSRPGCDTLTSNNMMDYGYLQHALSPCQIGKVHKTMSNYTSPKRKLLEPVWCQLKEDSTIVIRDSIDWKCDKDVEGHIIIEPDAQLTLHCRLAMPSGAKIVVKPGAKLILNDCWLHNDCGEEWQGIEIQQVRDKKGEVISRGNTIIENVANGGWVSG
;
A
#
# COMPACT_ATOMS: atom_id res chain seq x y z
N MET A 1 0.12 98.04 3.79
CA MET A 1 1.34 97.24 3.67
C MET A 1 0.94 95.78 3.54
N SER A 2 1.41 95.09 2.50
CA SER A 2 1.70 93.64 2.43
C SER A 2 0.56 92.64 2.75
N LEU A 3 0.26 91.57 2.02
CA LEU A 3 0.98 90.85 0.98
C LEU A 3 -0.04 89.90 0.30
N LYS A 4 0.06 89.77 -1.03
CA LYS A 4 -0.68 88.81 -1.86
C LYS A 4 -0.34 87.37 -1.47
N LYS A 5 -1.33 86.47 -1.41
CA LYS A 5 -1.15 85.03 -1.67
C LYS A 5 -2.37 84.48 -2.43
N VAL A 6 -2.19 84.32 -3.74
CA VAL A 6 -3.06 83.57 -4.62
C VAL A 6 -2.62 82.11 -4.53
N LEU A 7 -3.50 81.23 -4.06
CA LEU A 7 -3.27 79.79 -3.98
C LEU A 7 -3.86 79.15 -5.24
N PHE A 8 -3.00 78.76 -6.18
CA PHE A 8 -3.38 77.99 -7.37
C PHE A 8 -3.53 76.52 -6.96
N ILE A 9 -4.76 76.01 -6.89
CA ILE A 9 -5.03 74.58 -6.70
C ILE A 9 -5.01 73.92 -8.08
N LEU A 10 -3.91 73.24 -8.40
CA LEU A 10 -3.78 72.35 -9.54
C LEU A 10 -4.56 71.06 -9.25
N LEU A 11 -5.75 70.93 -9.81
CA LEU A 11 -6.49 69.68 -9.92
C LEU A 11 -5.77 68.77 -10.92
N ILE A 12 -4.92 67.88 -10.41
CA ILE A 12 -4.38 66.75 -11.18
C ILE A 12 -5.47 65.67 -11.20
N PRO A 13 -6.02 65.26 -12.36
CA PRO A 13 -6.89 64.11 -12.41
C PRO A 13 -6.01 62.87 -12.20
N THR A 14 -6.05 62.31 -10.99
CA THR A 14 -5.55 60.96 -10.72
C THR A 14 -6.42 59.98 -11.48
N ILE A 15 -6.01 59.65 -12.71
CA ILE A 15 -6.53 58.51 -13.47
C ILE A 15 -6.16 57.27 -12.66
N TRP A 16 -7.13 56.78 -11.89
CA TRP A 16 -7.11 55.44 -11.31
C TRP A 16 -7.11 54.44 -12.48
N PHE A 17 -5.92 54.05 -12.94
CA PHE A 17 -5.77 52.81 -13.69
C PHE A 17 -6.08 51.67 -12.72
N GLY A 18 -7.36 51.28 -12.66
CA GLY A 18 -7.75 50.03 -12.04
C GLY A 18 -6.99 48.91 -12.76
N ALA A 19 -6.01 48.33 -12.07
CA ALA A 19 -5.32 47.15 -12.58
C ALA A 19 -6.36 46.02 -12.65
N CYS A 20 -6.89 45.75 -13.84
CA CYS A 20 -7.66 44.55 -14.10
C CYS A 20 -6.74 43.34 -13.87
N THR A 21 -6.81 42.76 -12.68
CA THR A 21 -6.26 41.42 -12.45
C THR A 21 -6.97 40.46 -13.39
N PRO A 22 -6.23 39.72 -14.25
CA PRO A 22 -6.84 38.77 -15.17
C PRO A 22 -7.68 37.76 -14.39
N GLN A 23 -8.94 37.60 -14.75
CA GLN A 23 -9.81 36.60 -14.14
C GLN A 23 -9.43 35.22 -14.69
N VAL A 24 -9.37 34.22 -13.80
CA VAL A 24 -9.18 32.82 -14.19
C VAL A 24 -10.55 32.28 -14.62
N GLU A 25 -10.61 31.76 -15.84
CA GLU A 25 -11.75 31.00 -16.34
C GLU A 25 -11.50 29.51 -16.15
N SER A 26 -12.54 28.73 -15.89
CA SER A 26 -12.43 27.28 -15.68
C SER A 26 -13.59 26.55 -16.35
N PHE A 27 -13.27 25.43 -17.00
CA PHE A 27 -14.25 24.55 -17.64
C PHE A 27 -13.74 23.11 -17.59
N PHE A 28 -14.66 22.14 -17.64
CA PHE A 28 -14.30 20.73 -17.63
C PHE A 28 -13.97 20.22 -19.03
N TYR A 29 -12.96 19.34 -19.12
CA TYR A 29 -12.62 18.61 -20.33
C TYR A 29 -13.75 17.66 -20.71
N THR A 30 -14.25 17.78 -21.94
CA THR A 30 -15.48 17.09 -22.36
C THR A 30 -15.21 15.77 -23.10
N GLN A 31 -16.22 14.89 -23.12
CA GLN A 31 -16.18 13.68 -23.92
C GLN A 31 -15.97 13.97 -25.42
N GLU A 32 -16.53 15.07 -25.94
CA GLU A 32 -16.33 15.52 -27.32
C GLU A 32 -14.88 15.94 -27.60
N GLN A 33 -14.27 16.70 -26.68
CA GLN A 33 -12.86 17.07 -26.76
C GLN A 33 -11.96 15.83 -26.72
N PHE A 34 -12.28 14.85 -25.88
CA PHE A 34 -11.59 13.58 -25.84
C PHE A 34 -11.73 12.80 -27.16
N ALA A 35 -12.96 12.62 -27.65
CA ALA A 35 -13.25 11.89 -28.89
C ALA A 35 -12.54 12.50 -30.12
N SER A 36 -12.34 13.82 -30.15
CA SER A 36 -11.60 14.50 -31.22
C SER A 36 -10.10 14.17 -31.28
N GLN A 37 -9.53 13.64 -30.19
CA GLN A 37 -8.10 13.32 -30.08
C GLN A 37 -7.82 11.82 -30.25
N VAL A 38 -8.83 10.96 -30.15
CA VAL A 38 -8.67 9.51 -30.18
C VAL A 38 -8.99 8.97 -31.59
N PRO A 39 -8.21 8.03 -32.14
CA PRO A 39 -8.47 7.48 -33.47
C PRO A 39 -9.86 6.83 -33.59
N GLU A 40 -10.50 6.95 -34.77
CA GLU A 40 -11.82 6.38 -35.08
C GLU A 40 -11.92 4.85 -34.87
N SER A 41 -10.78 4.14 -34.86
CA SER A 41 -10.66 2.70 -34.60
C SER A 41 -10.67 2.31 -33.11
N TYR A 42 -10.90 3.27 -32.21
CA TYR A 42 -11.01 3.04 -30.79
C TYR A 42 -12.36 2.41 -30.42
N ASP A 43 -12.36 1.11 -30.13
CA ASP A 43 -13.57 0.33 -29.83
C ASP A 43 -14.11 0.58 -28.40
N GLY A 44 -13.38 1.25 -27.49
CA GLY A 44 -13.81 1.48 -26.09
C GLY A 44 -14.02 0.21 -25.24
N LYS A 45 -14.11 -0.97 -25.88
CA LYS A 45 -14.38 -2.29 -25.28
C LYS A 45 -13.14 -3.11 -25.02
N LYS A 46 -11.95 -2.64 -25.44
CA LYS A 46 -10.69 -3.27 -25.01
C LYS A 46 -10.48 -2.93 -23.54
N THR A 47 -11.08 -3.76 -22.69
CA THR A 47 -10.83 -3.80 -21.26
C THR A 47 -9.33 -3.64 -20.99
N TYR A 48 -8.96 -2.92 -19.93
CA TYR A 48 -7.60 -2.75 -19.39
C TYR A 48 -6.92 -4.09 -19.00
N ARG A 49 -7.27 -5.22 -19.63
CA ARG A 49 -6.77 -6.57 -19.36
C ARG A 49 -5.32 -6.79 -19.78
N MET A 50 -4.76 -5.95 -20.66
CA MET A 50 -3.34 -6.04 -21.03
C MET A 50 -2.51 -4.93 -20.37
N ARG A 51 -2.14 -5.15 -19.10
CA ARG A 51 -1.21 -4.28 -18.36
C ARG A 51 0.12 -4.19 -19.12
N LYS A 52 0.47 -2.99 -19.62
CA LYS A 52 1.73 -2.73 -20.31
C LYS A 52 2.93 -3.14 -19.46
N ALA A 53 4.07 -3.44 -20.11
CA ALA A 53 5.31 -3.78 -19.41
C ALA A 53 5.69 -2.70 -18.38
N ILE A 54 5.54 -1.42 -18.74
CA ILE A 54 5.83 -0.28 -17.86
C ILE A 54 5.01 -0.29 -16.56
N CYS A 55 3.72 -0.65 -16.62
CA CYS A 55 2.85 -0.73 -15.44
C CYS A 55 3.13 -1.96 -14.56
N ARG A 56 3.91 -2.94 -15.05
CA ARG A 56 4.31 -4.15 -14.34
C ARG A 56 5.72 -4.08 -13.77
N ASP A 57 6.48 -3.08 -14.17
CA ASP A 57 7.81 -2.81 -13.62
C ASP A 57 7.67 -2.26 -12.19
N GLN A 58 8.31 -2.93 -11.23
CA GLN A 58 8.27 -2.55 -9.82
C GLN A 58 9.09 -1.30 -9.51
N ALA A 59 10.08 -0.95 -10.35
CA ALA A 59 10.88 0.25 -10.14
C ALA A 59 10.00 1.51 -10.15
N ASN A 60 8.92 1.50 -10.94
CA ASN A 60 7.95 2.59 -11.03
C ASN A 60 7.05 2.74 -9.77
N TYR A 61 7.12 1.80 -8.83
CA TYR A 61 6.34 1.81 -7.58
C TYR A 61 7.21 2.09 -6.35
N ILE A 62 8.52 2.32 -6.53
CA ILE A 62 9.42 2.68 -5.44
C ILE A 62 9.11 4.12 -4.99
N PRO A 63 8.90 4.38 -3.68
CA PRO A 63 8.63 5.73 -3.19
C PRO A 63 9.76 6.72 -3.50
N ASP A 64 9.40 7.86 -4.06
CA ASP A 64 10.29 9.02 -4.18
C ASP A 64 10.11 9.92 -2.94
N THR A 65 11.18 10.04 -2.15
CA THR A 65 11.19 10.83 -0.91
C THR A 65 10.96 12.33 -1.14
N ASN A 66 11.17 12.83 -2.36
CA ASN A 66 10.85 14.21 -2.71
C ASN A 66 9.37 14.42 -3.10
N ARG A 67 8.60 13.31 -3.22
CA ARG A 67 7.22 13.30 -3.70
C ARG A 67 6.32 12.40 -2.87
N MET A 68 6.49 12.42 -1.55
CA MET A 68 5.77 11.51 -0.65
C MET A 68 4.24 11.63 -0.72
N ALA A 69 3.70 12.79 -1.12
CA ALA A 69 2.26 12.96 -1.37
C ALA A 69 1.73 12.03 -2.48
N GLU A 70 2.60 11.58 -3.40
CA GLU A 70 2.24 10.67 -4.47
C GLU A 70 2.23 9.19 -4.02
N PHE A 71 2.71 8.89 -2.82
CA PHE A 71 2.82 7.53 -2.27
C PHE A 71 2.09 7.45 -0.92
N PRO A 72 0.74 7.53 -0.91
CA PRO A 72 0.01 7.59 0.34
C PRO A 72 0.11 6.29 1.15
N MET A 73 -0.17 6.39 2.45
CA MET A 73 -0.19 5.25 3.35
C MET A 73 -1.26 4.24 2.92
N ARG A 74 -0.96 2.95 3.06
CA ARG A 74 -1.92 1.85 2.89
C ARG A 74 -2.16 1.13 4.20
N TYR A 75 -3.38 0.67 4.43
CA TYR A 75 -3.74 -0.06 5.64
C TYR A 75 -4.22 -1.46 5.25
N VAL A 76 -3.45 -2.47 5.63
CA VAL A 76 -3.78 -3.89 5.42
C VAL A 76 -4.66 -4.33 6.57
N ARG A 77 -5.92 -4.65 6.26
CA ARG A 77 -6.85 -5.23 7.22
C ARG A 77 -6.40 -6.62 7.61
N VAL A 78 -6.27 -6.86 8.90
CA VAL A 78 -5.93 -8.17 9.47
C VAL A 78 -6.94 -8.55 10.55
N ASN A 79 -7.16 -9.84 10.71
CA ASN A 79 -7.81 -10.39 11.90
C ASN A 79 -7.01 -11.59 12.43
N PHE A 80 -7.21 -11.90 13.71
CA PHE A 80 -6.49 -12.96 14.39
C PHE A 80 -7.45 -14.06 14.84
N HIS A 81 -7.02 -15.30 14.64
CA HIS A 81 -7.75 -16.50 15.02
C HIS A 81 -6.89 -17.34 15.95
N TRP A 82 -7.17 -17.27 17.25
CA TRP A 82 -6.51 -18.08 18.27
C TRP A 82 -7.18 -19.45 18.35
N MET A 83 -6.44 -20.48 17.98
CA MET A 83 -6.92 -21.86 17.96
C MET A 83 -6.52 -22.60 19.23
N ASN A 84 -7.44 -23.34 19.84
CA ASN A 84 -7.21 -24.17 21.02
C ASN A 84 -8.07 -25.45 20.97
N THR A 85 -7.79 -26.41 21.85
CA THR A 85 -8.65 -27.60 22.06
C THR A 85 -9.90 -27.22 22.84
N THR A 86 -10.94 -28.06 22.82
CA THR A 86 -12.23 -27.78 23.50
C THR A 86 -12.10 -27.59 25.02
N ASP A 87 -11.09 -28.18 25.63
CA ASP A 87 -10.73 -28.03 27.04
C ASP A 87 -9.72 -26.89 27.31
N ALA A 88 -9.38 -26.11 26.29
CA ALA A 88 -8.43 -24.99 26.35
C ALA A 88 -7.04 -25.37 26.89
N ALA A 89 -6.53 -26.54 26.49
CA ALA A 89 -5.29 -27.13 27.01
C ALA A 89 -4.02 -26.28 26.77
N PHE A 90 -4.04 -25.36 25.80
CA PHE A 90 -2.87 -24.55 25.45
C PHE A 90 -2.95 -23.15 26.03
N SER A 91 -1.95 -22.76 26.83
CA SER A 91 -1.84 -21.41 27.40
C SER A 91 -0.70 -20.61 26.80
N LEU A 92 -0.80 -19.28 26.89
CA LEU A 92 0.30 -18.36 26.60
C LEU A 92 1.36 -18.37 27.70
N GLU A 93 0.98 -18.77 28.91
CA GLU A 93 1.87 -18.80 30.06
C GLU A 93 2.00 -20.23 30.61
N ASN A 94 3.24 -20.65 30.89
CA ASN A 94 3.49 -21.98 31.43
C ASN A 94 2.80 -22.20 32.78
N GLY A 95 2.03 -23.28 32.86
CA GLY A 95 1.33 -23.70 34.08
C GLY A 95 0.09 -22.87 34.42
N LYS A 96 -0.41 -22.03 33.51
CA LYS A 96 -1.66 -21.27 33.68
C LYS A 96 -2.71 -21.75 32.67
N PRO A 97 -4.01 -21.56 32.92
CA PRO A 97 -5.04 -21.76 31.90
C PRO A 97 -4.88 -20.77 30.75
N PHE A 98 -5.52 -21.06 29.62
CA PHE A 98 -5.68 -20.07 28.55
C PHE A 98 -6.52 -18.88 29.03
N ASP A 99 -6.16 -17.69 28.59
CA ASP A 99 -6.77 -16.43 29.01
C ASP A 99 -6.94 -15.55 27.77
N GLU A 100 -8.18 -15.43 27.31
CA GLU A 100 -8.52 -14.66 26.11
C GLU A 100 -8.11 -13.19 26.24
N LYS A 101 -8.22 -12.60 27.44
CA LYS A 101 -7.81 -11.21 27.66
C LYS A 101 -6.32 -11.03 27.40
N LYS A 102 -5.49 -11.97 27.85
CA LYS A 102 -4.06 -11.93 27.56
C LYS A 102 -3.75 -12.18 26.09
N ALA A 103 -4.54 -13.01 25.42
CA ALA A 103 -4.39 -13.22 24.00
C ALA A 103 -4.75 -11.96 23.19
N ILE A 104 -5.76 -11.19 23.63
CA ILE A 104 -6.08 -9.87 23.09
C ILE A 104 -4.90 -8.91 23.29
N GLU A 105 -4.42 -8.75 24.55
CA GLU A 105 -3.26 -7.90 24.86
C GLU A 105 -2.01 -8.30 24.06
N TYR A 106 -1.81 -9.61 23.88
CA TYR A 106 -0.72 -10.14 23.07
C TYR A 106 -0.90 -9.78 21.60
N THR A 107 -2.09 -9.94 21.02
CA THR A 107 -2.39 -9.54 19.63
C THR A 107 -2.20 -8.05 19.40
N GLU A 108 -2.63 -7.20 20.33
CA GLU A 108 -2.44 -5.75 20.24
C GLU A 108 -0.95 -5.37 20.29
N GLY A 109 -0.22 -5.92 21.26
CA GLY A 109 1.24 -5.74 21.36
C GLY A 109 1.96 -6.27 20.11
N PHE A 110 1.44 -7.36 19.56
CA PHE A 110 1.94 -7.97 18.34
C PHE A 110 1.78 -7.06 17.12
N LEU A 111 0.59 -6.51 16.93
CA LEU A 111 0.28 -5.56 15.87
C LEU A 111 1.14 -4.29 16.00
N HIS A 112 1.31 -3.80 17.23
CA HIS A 112 2.19 -2.69 17.53
C HIS A 112 3.64 -2.98 17.11
N ALA A 113 4.19 -4.13 17.50
CA ALA A 113 5.56 -4.51 17.18
C ALA A 113 5.79 -4.70 15.66
N CYS A 114 4.83 -5.29 14.95
CA CYS A 114 4.89 -5.41 13.50
C CYS A 114 4.93 -4.02 12.83
N ASN A 115 4.00 -3.14 13.21
CA ASN A 115 3.95 -1.79 12.70
C ASN A 115 5.19 -0.98 13.08
N TYR A 116 5.79 -1.21 14.25
CA TYR A 116 7.04 -0.55 14.66
C TYR A 116 8.16 -0.81 13.65
N ASP A 117 8.36 -2.06 13.21
CA ASP A 117 9.37 -2.38 12.20
C ASP A 117 9.01 -1.79 10.82
N LEU A 118 7.73 -1.81 10.43
CA LEU A 118 7.25 -1.18 9.20
C LEU A 118 7.41 0.35 9.18
N ILE A 119 7.31 1.00 10.35
CA ILE A 119 7.54 2.43 10.53
C ILE A 119 9.04 2.73 10.43
N LYS A 120 9.86 1.94 11.11
CA LYS A 120 11.27 2.24 11.27
C LYS A 120 12.13 1.86 10.08
N ASN A 121 11.73 0.85 9.30
CA ASN A 121 12.48 0.21 8.21
C ASN A 121 14.00 0.31 8.38
N ARG A 122 14.65 -0.70 8.94
CA ARG A 122 16.08 -0.59 9.21
C ARG A 122 16.91 -0.61 7.92
N LYS A 123 18.09 0.02 7.96
CA LYS A 123 19.10 -0.09 6.92
C LYS A 123 19.44 -1.57 6.70
N LEU A 124 19.46 -1.99 5.44
CA LEU A 124 19.89 -3.33 5.07
C LEU A 124 21.36 -3.53 5.41
N TRP A 125 21.66 -4.69 6.00
CA TRP A 125 23.04 -5.11 6.27
C TRP A 125 23.72 -5.70 5.04
N LEU A 126 22.94 -6.27 4.12
CA LEU A 126 23.43 -6.86 2.88
C LEU A 126 22.99 -6.06 1.65
N PRO A 127 23.89 -5.82 0.68
CA PRO A 127 25.33 -6.13 0.71
C PRO A 127 26.08 -5.44 1.86
N HIS A 128 27.13 -6.04 2.38
CA HIS A 128 27.92 -5.40 3.43
C HIS A 128 28.46 -4.05 2.94
N ASN A 129 28.34 -3.00 3.75
CA ASN A 129 28.69 -1.61 3.41
C ASN A 129 27.97 -1.03 2.18
N ASN A 130 26.71 -1.43 1.95
CA ASN A 130 25.90 -0.87 0.87
C ASN A 130 25.44 0.58 1.12
N ASP A 131 25.18 1.31 0.04
CA ASP A 131 24.57 2.64 0.05
C ASP A 131 23.07 2.62 -0.30
N ILE A 132 22.40 1.47 -0.19
CA ILE A 132 20.97 1.34 -0.51
C ILE A 132 20.14 2.24 0.41
N PRO A 133 19.32 3.15 -0.11
CA PRO A 133 18.58 4.09 0.73
C PRO A 133 17.53 3.37 1.58
N VAL A 134 17.29 3.89 2.78
CA VAL A 134 16.15 3.49 3.61
C VAL A 134 14.95 4.30 3.16
N LEU A 135 13.98 3.64 2.52
CA LEU A 135 12.75 4.26 2.10
C LEU A 135 11.60 3.95 3.06
N PRO A 136 10.62 4.85 3.19
CA PRO A 136 9.42 4.57 3.95
C PRO A 136 8.62 3.45 3.27
N ILE A 137 8.20 2.46 4.05
CA ILE A 137 7.45 1.30 3.54
C ILE A 137 6.01 1.67 3.15
N ASN A 138 5.42 2.68 3.81
CA ASN A 138 4.08 3.23 3.54
C ASN A 138 2.93 2.22 3.47
N TYR A 139 2.99 1.16 4.29
CA TYR A 139 1.79 0.46 4.70
C TYR A 139 1.82 0.11 6.20
N ARG A 140 0.65 -0.08 6.79
CA ARG A 140 0.45 -0.52 8.18
C ARG A 140 -0.55 -1.65 8.23
N LEU A 141 -0.46 -2.45 9.28
CA LEU A 141 -1.45 -3.45 9.62
C LEU A 141 -2.50 -2.83 10.55
N VAL A 142 -3.77 -3.06 10.27
CA VAL A 142 -4.89 -2.58 11.08
C VAL A 142 -5.81 -3.74 11.41
N LEU A 143 -6.19 -3.84 12.68
CA LEU A 143 -7.11 -4.86 13.13
C LEU A 143 -8.50 -4.55 12.60
N SER A 144 -9.21 -5.55 12.09
CA SER A 144 -10.51 -5.36 11.43
C SER A 144 -11.48 -6.48 11.73
N GLY A 145 -12.49 -6.19 12.53
CA GLY A 145 -13.67 -7.02 12.71
C GLY A 145 -14.70 -6.84 11.60
N ARG A 146 -15.90 -7.42 11.79
CA ARG A 146 -17.01 -7.30 10.83
C ARG A 146 -17.58 -5.88 10.79
N PRO A 147 -17.81 -5.29 9.60
CA PRO A 147 -18.21 -3.90 9.47
C PRO A 147 -19.61 -3.60 10.05
N ASP A 148 -20.46 -4.62 10.17
CA ASP A 148 -21.81 -4.54 10.73
C ASP A 148 -21.85 -4.76 12.25
N ASN A 149 -20.71 -5.04 12.88
CA ASN A 149 -20.60 -5.20 14.33
C ASN A 149 -19.48 -4.31 14.90
N PRO A 150 -19.81 -3.16 15.51
CA PRO A 150 -18.80 -2.26 16.08
C PRO A 150 -18.05 -2.85 17.28
N GLU A 151 -18.59 -3.88 17.92
CA GLU A 151 -17.96 -4.61 19.04
C GLU A 151 -17.07 -5.76 18.55
N ASP A 152 -17.05 -6.06 17.25
CA ASP A 152 -16.13 -7.04 16.68
C ASP A 152 -14.74 -6.42 16.57
N ASP A 153 -13.86 -6.82 17.48
CA ASP A 153 -12.49 -6.35 17.54
C ASP A 153 -11.57 -7.04 16.52
N GLY A 154 -12.04 -8.00 15.72
CA GLY A 154 -11.21 -8.75 14.78
C GLY A 154 -10.28 -9.77 15.44
N ILE A 155 -10.55 -10.16 16.69
CA ILE A 155 -9.84 -11.21 17.41
C ILE A 155 -10.84 -12.31 17.77
N TYR A 156 -10.59 -13.50 17.26
CA TYR A 156 -11.50 -14.64 17.37
C TYR A 156 -10.83 -15.79 18.09
N PHE A 157 -11.58 -16.44 18.98
CA PHE A 157 -11.17 -17.62 19.72
C PHE A 157 -11.94 -18.84 19.23
N HIS A 158 -11.22 -19.91 18.90
CA HIS A 158 -11.81 -21.13 18.36
C HIS A 158 -11.33 -22.34 19.15
N TYR A 159 -12.29 -23.17 19.55
CA TYR A 159 -12.07 -24.36 20.37
C TYR A 159 -12.48 -25.60 19.56
N ASP A 160 -11.50 -26.39 19.10
CA ASP A 160 -11.69 -27.48 18.13
C ASP A 160 -10.61 -28.55 18.26
N ASP A 161 -10.97 -29.80 18.55
CA ASP A 161 -9.99 -30.86 18.79
C ASP A 161 -9.36 -31.46 17.51
N GLU A 162 -9.89 -31.14 16.33
CA GLU A 162 -9.41 -31.67 15.04
C GLU A 162 -8.56 -30.65 14.26
N LEU A 163 -8.85 -29.36 14.39
CA LEU A 163 -8.27 -28.30 13.56
C LEU A 163 -7.41 -27.29 14.32
N TYR A 164 -7.25 -27.44 15.63
CA TYR A 164 -6.54 -26.44 16.43
C TYR A 164 -5.04 -26.32 16.12
N TYR A 165 -4.40 -27.36 15.60
CA TYR A 165 -2.95 -27.52 15.67
C TYR A 165 -2.22 -27.27 14.34
N TYR A 166 -0.91 -27.05 14.45
CA TYR A 166 0.02 -26.94 13.32
C TYR A 166 1.13 -27.99 13.38
N VAL A 167 1.37 -28.66 12.25
CA VAL A 167 2.49 -29.57 12.02
C VAL A 167 3.23 -29.13 10.76
N ASP A 168 4.43 -28.55 10.96
CA ASP A 168 5.32 -28.08 9.90
C ASP A 168 5.75 -29.20 8.93
N ARG A 169 6.28 -30.30 9.47
CA ARG A 169 6.96 -31.36 8.68
C ARG A 169 6.59 -32.76 9.14
N GLY A 170 6.83 -33.73 8.26
CA GLY A 170 6.59 -35.15 8.51
C GLY A 170 5.32 -35.66 7.85
N LYS A 171 5.01 -36.95 8.03
CA LYS A 171 3.88 -37.65 7.40
C LYS A 171 2.53 -36.97 7.64
N ASN A 172 2.37 -36.33 8.80
CA ASN A 172 1.14 -35.68 9.23
C ASN A 172 1.20 -34.15 9.11
N SER A 173 2.10 -33.60 8.28
CA SER A 173 2.21 -32.15 8.09
C SER A 173 0.91 -31.56 7.55
N ASN A 174 0.47 -30.44 8.11
CA ASN A 174 -0.76 -29.75 7.72
C ASN A 174 -0.50 -28.29 7.31
N GLN A 175 0.77 -27.91 7.09
CA GLN A 175 1.16 -26.54 6.76
C GLN A 175 0.36 -25.96 5.58
N PHE A 176 0.11 -26.75 4.52
CA PHE A 176 -0.65 -26.34 3.33
C PHE A 176 -2.16 -26.63 3.41
N ASP A 177 -2.64 -27.31 4.46
CA ASP A 177 -4.05 -27.65 4.62
C ASP A 177 -4.88 -26.37 4.85
N ARG A 178 -5.99 -26.22 4.14
CA ARG A 178 -6.88 -25.05 4.20
C ARG A 178 -8.18 -25.29 4.98
N LYS A 179 -8.40 -26.46 5.58
CA LYS A 179 -9.63 -26.82 6.31
C LYS A 179 -9.95 -25.82 7.44
N VAL A 180 -8.94 -25.44 8.22
CA VAL A 180 -9.11 -24.46 9.31
C VAL A 180 -9.63 -23.12 8.79
N PHE A 181 -9.10 -22.64 7.65
CA PHE A 181 -9.56 -21.40 7.03
C PHE A 181 -10.99 -21.50 6.52
N LYS A 182 -11.31 -22.61 5.84
CA LYS A 182 -12.66 -22.84 5.32
C LYS A 182 -13.72 -22.86 6.42
N LYS A 183 -13.36 -23.30 7.63
CA LYS A 183 -14.28 -23.37 8.77
C LYS A 183 -14.39 -22.04 9.52
N TYR A 184 -13.27 -21.35 9.73
CA TYR A 184 -13.17 -20.30 10.74
C TYR A 184 -12.83 -18.91 10.23
N ALA A 185 -12.44 -18.76 8.96
CA ALA A 185 -12.07 -17.45 8.43
C ALA A 185 -13.26 -16.49 8.48
N VAL A 186 -12.97 -15.25 8.85
CA VAL A 186 -13.92 -14.15 8.85
C VAL A 186 -13.50 -13.14 7.79
N GLN A 187 -14.43 -12.76 6.92
CA GLN A 187 -14.20 -11.84 5.80
C GLN A 187 -13.01 -12.23 4.90
N PRO A 188 -12.90 -13.51 4.46
CA PRO A 188 -11.71 -14.02 3.76
C PRO A 188 -11.37 -13.32 2.43
N ASP A 189 -12.35 -12.61 1.85
CA ASP A 189 -12.21 -11.88 0.59
C ASP A 189 -11.66 -10.46 0.76
N THR A 190 -11.68 -9.91 1.99
CA THR A 190 -11.39 -8.49 2.26
C THR A 190 -10.47 -8.25 3.46
N VAL A 191 -10.21 -9.26 4.29
CA VAL A 191 -9.35 -9.18 5.48
C VAL A 191 -8.33 -10.32 5.46
N LEU A 192 -7.06 -10.02 5.77
CA LEU A 192 -6.02 -11.03 5.88
C LEU A 192 -6.17 -11.80 7.19
N ASN A 193 -6.47 -13.09 7.08
CA ASN A 193 -6.76 -13.91 8.24
C ASN A 193 -5.49 -14.58 8.79
N ILE A 194 -5.12 -14.27 10.03
CA ILE A 194 -3.92 -14.78 10.70
C ILE A 194 -4.33 -15.81 11.75
N PHE A 195 -4.02 -17.08 11.51
CA PHE A 195 -4.31 -18.18 12.42
C PHE A 195 -3.12 -18.47 13.32
N VAL A 196 -3.34 -18.41 14.62
CA VAL A 196 -2.37 -18.76 15.66
C VAL A 196 -2.71 -20.15 16.19
N LEU A 197 -1.87 -21.13 15.85
CA LEU A 197 -2.10 -22.54 16.17
C LEU A 197 -0.98 -23.06 17.08
N PRO A 198 -1.25 -23.80 18.17
CA PRO A 198 -0.20 -24.53 18.88
C PRO A 198 0.38 -25.66 18.02
N HIS A 199 1.56 -26.14 18.40
CA HIS A 199 2.08 -27.39 17.88
C HIS A 199 1.29 -28.57 18.46
N HIS A 200 1.09 -29.62 17.67
CA HIS A 200 0.43 -30.84 18.15
C HIS A 200 1.25 -31.50 19.28
N PRO A 201 0.64 -31.95 20.40
CA PRO A 201 1.35 -32.57 21.54
C PRO A 201 2.24 -33.73 21.13
N ASP A 202 1.72 -34.66 20.31
CA ASP A 202 2.52 -35.80 19.82
C ASP A 202 3.75 -35.37 19.00
N SER A 203 3.66 -34.25 18.28
CA SER A 203 4.82 -33.71 17.57
C SER A 203 5.82 -33.14 18.56
N VAL A 204 5.37 -32.39 19.56
CA VAL A 204 6.23 -31.85 20.63
C VAL A 204 6.92 -32.95 21.44
N ALA A 205 6.25 -34.10 21.64
CA ALA A 205 6.83 -35.25 22.33
C ALA A 205 7.91 -35.98 21.53
N SER A 206 7.97 -35.77 20.21
CA SER A 206 8.99 -36.39 19.35
C SER A 206 10.34 -35.69 19.47
N PRO A 207 11.45 -36.41 19.74
CA PRO A 207 12.79 -35.81 19.84
C PRO A 207 13.32 -35.28 18.51
N THR A 208 12.70 -35.65 17.38
CA THR A 208 13.11 -35.23 16.03
C THR A 208 12.30 -34.06 15.49
N TYR A 209 11.28 -33.60 16.23
CA TYR A 209 10.43 -32.49 15.80
C TYR A 209 10.93 -31.17 16.39
N PRO A 210 11.31 -30.19 15.56
CA PRO A 210 11.74 -28.90 16.07
C PRO A 210 10.54 -28.05 16.52
N VAL A 211 10.43 -27.77 17.81
CA VAL A 211 9.42 -26.86 18.39
C VAL A 211 9.84 -25.39 18.22
N ASN A 212 9.88 -24.97 16.96
CA ASN A 212 10.36 -23.65 16.53
C ASN A 212 9.22 -22.67 16.27
N ARG A 213 9.57 -21.39 16.14
CA ARG A 213 8.66 -20.37 15.59
C ARG A 213 8.56 -20.61 14.09
N VAL A 214 7.36 -20.85 13.59
CA VAL A 214 7.11 -21.23 12.19
C VAL A 214 5.87 -20.53 11.65
N GLY A 215 5.91 -20.20 10.37
CA GLY A 215 4.85 -19.48 9.68
C GLY A 215 4.70 -19.95 8.24
N ILE A 216 3.52 -19.71 7.66
CA ILE A 216 3.29 -19.89 6.23
C ILE A 216 2.16 -18.99 5.73
N ALA A 217 2.40 -18.29 4.62
CA ALA A 217 1.38 -17.58 3.85
C ALA A 217 0.73 -18.47 2.77
N LEU A 218 -0.60 -18.46 2.69
CA LEU A 218 -1.40 -19.26 1.76
C LEU A 218 -2.47 -18.42 1.06
N GLY A 219 -2.05 -17.53 0.15
CA GLY A 219 -2.96 -16.61 -0.51
C GLY A 219 -3.29 -15.42 0.40
N THR A 220 -4.51 -15.36 0.93
CA THR A 220 -4.98 -14.32 1.86
C THR A 220 -5.08 -14.82 3.31
N TYR A 221 -4.32 -15.87 3.64
CA TYR A 221 -4.27 -16.49 4.96
C TYR A 221 -2.83 -16.63 5.41
N VAL A 222 -2.60 -16.52 6.71
CA VAL A 222 -1.33 -16.83 7.36
C VAL A 222 -1.58 -17.84 8.47
N LYS A 223 -0.74 -18.86 8.59
CA LYS A 223 -0.63 -19.66 9.82
C LYS A 223 0.65 -19.29 10.53
N VAL A 224 0.59 -19.21 11.85
CA VAL A 224 1.77 -19.16 12.72
C VAL A 224 1.65 -20.15 13.86
N SER A 225 2.79 -20.67 14.29
CA SER A 225 2.89 -21.56 15.42
C SER A 225 4.12 -21.30 16.28
N GLY A 226 4.13 -21.92 17.45
CA GLY A 226 5.16 -21.80 18.46
C GLY A 226 4.98 -20.63 19.43
N ILE A 227 3.83 -19.92 19.42
CA ILE A 227 3.51 -18.83 20.36
C ILE A 227 3.09 -19.37 21.75
N TYR A 228 2.26 -20.40 21.78
CA TYR A 228 1.80 -21.03 23.03
C TYR A 228 2.96 -21.62 23.86
N GLY A 229 2.83 -21.59 25.19
CA GLY A 229 3.73 -22.25 26.14
C GLY A 229 5.14 -21.66 26.25
N LYS A 230 5.41 -20.48 25.66
CA LYS A 230 6.72 -19.83 25.74
C LYS A 230 6.63 -18.49 26.47
N LYS A 231 7.68 -18.16 27.23
CA LYS A 231 7.94 -16.79 27.73
C LYS A 231 8.38 -15.82 26.60
N GLY A 232 7.96 -16.07 25.36
CA GLY A 232 8.33 -15.24 24.22
C GLY A 232 7.52 -13.95 24.28
N SER A 233 8.19 -12.82 24.06
CA SER A 233 7.48 -11.55 23.91
C SER A 233 6.83 -11.49 22.53
N PHE A 234 5.73 -10.76 22.37
CA PHE A 234 5.19 -10.45 21.04
C PHE A 234 6.24 -9.84 20.11
N TRP A 235 7.26 -9.15 20.65
CA TRP A 235 8.42 -8.68 19.90
C TRP A 235 9.16 -9.82 19.18
N ASP A 236 9.25 -11.01 19.75
CA ASP A 236 9.99 -12.14 19.20
C ASP A 236 9.34 -12.74 17.95
N TYR A 237 8.06 -12.45 17.69
CA TYR A 237 7.31 -13.01 16.56
C TYR A 237 7.06 -11.99 15.46
N ARG A 238 7.35 -10.70 15.69
CA ARG A 238 7.02 -9.61 14.76
C ARG A 238 7.66 -9.81 13.38
N GLY A 239 8.91 -10.28 13.37
CA GLY A 239 9.67 -10.59 12.15
C GLY A 239 9.02 -11.70 11.35
N LEU A 240 8.57 -12.76 12.04
CA LEU A 240 7.89 -13.90 11.43
C LEU A 240 6.58 -13.48 10.74
N ILE A 241 5.70 -12.72 11.40
CA ILE A 241 4.43 -12.35 10.75
C ILE A 241 4.66 -11.33 9.64
N ASN A 242 5.52 -10.32 9.83
CA ASN A 242 5.87 -9.41 8.74
C ASN A 242 6.45 -10.16 7.54
N HIS A 243 7.25 -11.21 7.77
CA HIS A 243 7.76 -12.11 6.73
C HIS A 243 6.64 -12.82 5.97
N GLU A 244 5.69 -13.46 6.67
CA GLU A 244 4.57 -14.14 6.02
C GLU A 244 3.65 -13.15 5.27
N ILE A 245 3.40 -11.98 5.84
CA ILE A 245 2.66 -10.90 5.16
C ILE A 245 3.45 -10.40 3.94
N GLY A 246 4.77 -10.36 4.01
CA GLY A 246 5.64 -10.09 2.86
C GLY A 246 5.37 -11.06 1.71
N HIS A 247 5.24 -12.36 1.99
CA HIS A 247 4.83 -13.35 0.98
C HIS A 247 3.43 -13.10 0.41
N VAL A 248 2.47 -12.69 1.24
CA VAL A 248 1.13 -12.25 0.77
C VAL A 248 1.28 -11.14 -0.25
N PHE A 249 2.18 -10.17 -0.05
CA PHE A 249 2.45 -9.08 -0.99
C PHE A 249 3.58 -9.35 -2.00
N SER A 250 3.79 -10.62 -2.35
CA SER A 250 4.65 -11.08 -3.46
C SER A 250 6.16 -10.95 -3.23
N LEU A 251 6.58 -10.80 -1.98
CA LEU A 251 7.98 -10.93 -1.61
C LEU A 251 8.39 -12.41 -1.55
N MET A 252 9.67 -12.67 -1.80
CA MET A 252 10.26 -14.00 -1.85
C MET A 252 11.51 -14.02 -0.98
N HIS A 253 11.92 -15.21 -0.56
CA HIS A 253 13.14 -15.41 0.21
C HIS A 253 14.39 -14.89 -0.51
N THR A 254 15.19 -14.07 0.16
CA THR A 254 16.35 -13.38 -0.44
C THR A 254 17.61 -14.24 -0.60
N TRP A 255 17.70 -15.37 0.12
CA TRP A 255 18.93 -16.17 0.18
C TRP A 255 18.99 -17.29 -0.86
N LYS A 256 17.84 -17.86 -1.25
CA LYS A 256 17.79 -19.14 -1.98
C LYS A 256 17.84 -18.98 -3.50
N TYR A 257 17.11 -18.00 -4.02
CA TYR A 257 16.87 -17.79 -5.45
C TYR A 257 16.93 -16.30 -5.81
N ASN A 258 16.79 -15.98 -7.09
CA ASN A 258 16.50 -14.61 -7.48
C ASN A 258 15.10 -14.25 -6.97
N ASP A 259 15.02 -13.35 -5.98
CA ASP A 259 13.77 -12.87 -5.40
C ASP A 259 13.11 -11.79 -6.28
N GLY A 260 13.74 -11.43 -7.40
CA GLY A 260 13.31 -10.43 -8.34
C GLY A 260 13.74 -9.02 -7.97
N CYS A 261 14.69 -8.85 -7.05
CA CYS A 261 15.22 -7.55 -6.66
C CYS A 261 16.75 -7.48 -6.78
N ASP A 262 17.24 -6.53 -7.58
CA ASP A 262 18.68 -6.36 -7.82
C ASP A 262 19.42 -5.75 -6.61
N ASP A 263 18.69 -5.08 -5.72
CA ASP A 263 19.22 -4.48 -4.49
C ASP A 263 19.21 -5.45 -3.29
N THR A 264 18.86 -6.72 -3.51
CA THR A 264 18.97 -7.80 -2.54
C THR A 264 19.92 -8.87 -3.07
N VAL A 265 21.08 -9.00 -2.45
CA VAL A 265 22.07 -9.99 -2.88
C VAL A 265 21.74 -11.39 -2.39
N ARG A 266 22.03 -12.39 -3.21
CA ARG A 266 21.99 -13.78 -2.80
C ARG A 266 23.09 -14.06 -1.78
N HIS A 267 22.75 -14.75 -0.70
CA HIS A 267 23.66 -15.09 0.41
C HIS A 267 23.30 -16.46 0.99
N PRO A 268 24.18 -17.08 1.82
CA PRO A 268 23.84 -18.31 2.54
C PRO A 268 22.71 -18.08 3.57
N GLY A 269 21.66 -18.91 3.50
CA GLY A 269 20.49 -18.79 4.40
C GLY A 269 20.69 -19.37 5.80
N ASP A 270 21.90 -19.82 6.14
CA ASP A 270 22.26 -20.37 7.45
C ASP A 270 23.01 -19.38 8.35
N CYS A 271 23.23 -18.14 7.88
CA CYS A 271 23.74 -17.03 8.68
C CYS A 271 22.62 -16.32 9.47
N TYR A 272 22.05 -17.04 10.44
CA TYR A 272 20.94 -16.52 11.26
C TYR A 272 21.32 -15.30 12.14
N SER A 273 22.62 -15.14 12.43
CA SER A 273 23.21 -14.04 13.20
C SER A 273 24.69 -13.87 12.85
N PRO A 274 25.33 -12.73 13.18
CA PRO A 274 26.75 -12.50 12.88
C PRO A 274 27.69 -13.57 13.46
N ASN A 275 27.27 -14.18 14.57
CA ASN A 275 28.06 -15.19 15.29
C ASN A 275 27.62 -16.63 14.99
N SER A 276 26.74 -16.86 14.00
CA SER A 276 26.22 -18.21 13.71
C SER A 276 27.31 -19.21 13.31
N ARG A 277 28.30 -18.77 12.53
CA ARG A 277 29.50 -19.53 12.14
C ARG A 277 30.55 -18.60 11.51
N PRO A 278 31.81 -19.05 11.34
CA PRO A 278 32.82 -18.26 10.63
C PRO A 278 32.31 -17.78 9.25
N GLY A 279 32.48 -16.49 8.97
CA GLY A 279 32.05 -15.82 7.73
C GLY A 279 30.64 -15.22 7.77
N CYS A 280 29.85 -15.38 8.85
CA CYS A 280 28.54 -14.75 8.96
C CYS A 280 28.59 -13.29 9.44
N ASP A 281 29.73 -12.80 9.90
CA ASP A 281 29.97 -11.41 10.32
C ASP A 281 29.68 -10.40 9.19
N THR A 282 29.90 -10.80 7.93
CA THR A 282 29.64 -9.98 6.74
C THR A 282 28.51 -10.52 5.84
N LEU A 283 27.94 -11.68 6.18
CA LEU A 283 26.90 -12.37 5.40
C LEU A 283 25.56 -12.50 6.14
N THR A 284 25.44 -11.95 7.34
CA THR A 284 24.16 -11.91 8.06
C THR A 284 23.24 -10.86 7.46
N SER A 285 22.02 -11.26 7.12
CA SER A 285 20.97 -10.36 6.69
C SER A 285 20.08 -9.93 7.86
N ASN A 286 19.57 -8.71 7.79
CA ASN A 286 18.41 -8.27 8.56
C ASN A 286 17.17 -8.05 7.68
N ASN A 287 17.21 -8.48 6.42
CA ASN A 287 16.08 -8.40 5.51
C ASN A 287 14.88 -9.16 6.09
N MET A 288 13.69 -8.59 5.99
CA MET A 288 12.42 -9.17 6.44
C MET A 288 12.20 -10.55 5.83
N MET A 289 12.64 -10.75 4.58
CA MET A 289 12.47 -11.98 3.83
C MET A 289 13.65 -12.95 3.96
N ASP A 290 14.46 -12.83 5.00
CA ASP A 290 15.43 -13.84 5.41
C ASP A 290 14.96 -14.62 6.65
N TYR A 291 15.65 -15.68 7.04
CA TYR A 291 15.44 -16.40 8.32
C TYR A 291 16.33 -15.89 9.46
N GLY A 292 17.02 -14.78 9.26
CA GLY A 292 17.87 -14.13 10.26
C GLY A 292 17.10 -13.67 11.51
N TYR A 293 17.84 -13.32 12.57
CA TYR A 293 17.24 -13.03 13.88
C TYR A 293 16.31 -11.80 13.91
N LEU A 294 16.54 -10.78 13.07
CA LEU A 294 15.85 -9.48 13.21
C LEU A 294 14.70 -9.23 12.22
N GLN A 295 14.83 -9.63 10.95
CA GLN A 295 13.77 -9.55 9.91
C GLN A 295 13.03 -8.20 9.84
N HIS A 296 13.75 -7.09 9.87
CA HIS A 296 13.17 -5.75 10.09
C HIS A 296 13.60 -4.69 9.06
N ALA A 297 14.00 -5.13 7.87
CA ALA A 297 14.42 -4.28 6.77
C ALA A 297 13.82 -4.73 5.45
N LEU A 298 13.35 -3.79 4.62
CA LEU A 298 12.98 -4.02 3.22
C LEU A 298 13.80 -3.09 2.32
N SER A 299 14.23 -3.64 1.18
CA SER A 299 14.91 -2.85 0.15
C SER A 299 13.93 -1.94 -0.60
N PRO A 300 14.41 -0.87 -1.27
CA PRO A 300 13.62 -0.07 -2.19
C PRO A 300 12.83 -0.91 -3.20
N CYS A 301 13.48 -1.89 -3.84
CA CYS A 301 12.83 -2.77 -4.78
C CYS A 301 11.71 -3.61 -4.14
N GLN A 302 11.95 -4.18 -2.96
CA GLN A 302 10.95 -4.95 -2.24
C GLN A 302 9.74 -4.08 -1.88
N ILE A 303 9.97 -2.84 -1.44
CA ILE A 303 8.90 -1.85 -1.21
C ILE A 303 8.12 -1.61 -2.52
N GLY A 304 8.79 -1.39 -3.64
CA GLY A 304 8.15 -1.25 -4.95
C GLY A 304 7.31 -2.47 -5.34
N LYS A 305 7.76 -3.70 -5.04
CA LYS A 305 6.98 -4.93 -5.27
C LYS A 305 5.69 -4.98 -4.44
N VAL A 306 5.77 -4.57 -3.17
CA VAL A 306 4.61 -4.48 -2.28
C VAL A 306 3.61 -3.46 -2.82
N HIS A 307 4.05 -2.23 -3.11
CA HIS A 307 3.21 -1.16 -3.65
C HIS A 307 2.59 -1.53 -5.00
N LYS A 308 3.34 -2.20 -5.87
CA LYS A 308 2.82 -2.74 -7.14
C LYS A 308 1.70 -3.76 -6.93
N THR A 309 1.87 -4.65 -5.94
CA THR A 309 0.86 -5.65 -5.61
C THR A 309 -0.39 -4.98 -5.04
N MET A 310 -0.21 -4.02 -4.13
CA MET A 310 -1.28 -3.24 -3.50
C MET A 310 -2.06 -2.36 -4.49
N SER A 311 -1.42 -1.85 -5.54
CA SER A 311 -2.06 -0.98 -6.54
C SER A 311 -2.71 -1.76 -7.69
N ASN A 312 -2.53 -3.08 -7.75
CA ASN A 312 -3.07 -3.90 -8.82
C ASN A 312 -4.58 -4.15 -8.62
N TYR A 313 -5.40 -3.43 -9.38
CA TYR A 313 -6.87 -3.51 -9.35
C TYR A 313 -7.43 -4.94 -9.47
N THR A 314 -6.78 -5.79 -10.28
CA THR A 314 -7.25 -7.16 -10.52
C THR A 314 -6.79 -8.16 -9.47
N SER A 315 -5.91 -7.76 -8.54
CA SER A 315 -5.38 -8.67 -7.53
C SER A 315 -6.36 -8.82 -6.36
N PRO A 316 -6.72 -10.05 -5.95
CA PRO A 316 -7.45 -10.27 -4.70
C PRO A 316 -6.71 -9.70 -3.49
N LYS A 317 -5.37 -9.61 -3.55
CA LYS A 317 -4.53 -9.06 -2.48
C LYS A 317 -4.80 -7.57 -2.23
N ARG A 318 -5.21 -6.82 -3.25
CA ARG A 318 -5.60 -5.41 -3.09
C ARG A 318 -6.87 -5.25 -2.26
N LYS A 319 -7.78 -6.23 -2.30
CA LYS A 319 -9.00 -6.23 -1.49
C LYS A 319 -8.72 -6.35 0.01
N LEU A 320 -7.51 -6.69 0.41
CA LEU A 320 -7.09 -6.70 1.82
C LEU A 320 -6.86 -5.28 2.36
N LEU A 321 -6.83 -4.26 1.51
CA LEU A 321 -6.56 -2.89 1.92
C LEU A 321 -7.85 -2.16 2.31
N GLU A 322 -7.76 -1.30 3.33
CA GLU A 322 -8.77 -0.27 3.54
C GLU A 322 -8.82 0.66 2.32
N PRO A 323 -10.01 0.88 1.72
CA PRO A 323 -10.15 1.66 0.51
C PRO A 323 -10.19 3.15 0.83
N VAL A 324 -9.15 3.65 1.51
CA VAL A 324 -9.04 5.06 1.94
C VAL A 324 -9.03 6.04 0.77
N TRP A 325 -8.72 5.57 -0.45
CA TRP A 325 -8.82 6.32 -1.71
C TRP A 325 -10.25 6.59 -2.17
N CYS A 326 -11.27 5.99 -1.54
CA CYS A 326 -12.66 6.30 -1.83
C CYS A 326 -13.13 7.62 -1.20
N GLN A 327 -12.41 8.11 -0.19
CA GLN A 327 -12.73 9.33 0.52
C GLN A 327 -11.82 10.46 0.04
N LEU A 328 -12.40 11.57 -0.38
CA LEU A 328 -11.66 12.78 -0.69
C LEU A 328 -11.05 13.35 0.59
N LYS A 329 -9.73 13.54 0.54
CA LYS A 329 -8.91 14.18 1.57
C LYS A 329 -8.24 15.39 0.96
N GLU A 330 -8.77 16.57 1.27
CA GLU A 330 -8.30 17.85 0.73
C GLU A 330 -6.82 18.09 1.01
N ASP A 331 -6.34 17.67 2.19
CA ASP A 331 -4.95 17.75 2.64
C ASP A 331 -4.01 16.78 1.91
N SER A 332 -4.57 15.82 1.17
CA SER A 332 -3.85 14.86 0.33
C SER A 332 -3.77 15.28 -1.14
N THR A 333 -4.07 16.55 -1.44
CA THR A 333 -3.93 17.11 -2.78
C THR A 333 -2.49 17.06 -3.27
N ILE A 334 -2.28 16.44 -4.43
CA ILE A 334 -0.98 16.31 -5.08
C ILE A 334 -0.77 17.52 -5.99
N VAL A 335 0.35 18.23 -5.81
CA VAL A 335 0.70 19.40 -6.64
C VAL A 335 1.95 19.11 -7.46
N ILE A 336 1.77 18.99 -8.77
CA ILE A 336 2.82 18.78 -9.77
C ILE A 336 3.39 20.13 -10.18
N ARG A 337 4.67 20.36 -9.89
CA ARG A 337 5.37 21.64 -10.15
C ARG A 337 6.38 21.58 -11.29
N ASP A 338 6.59 20.39 -11.84
CA ASP A 338 7.56 20.11 -12.89
C ASP A 338 7.03 19.03 -13.84
N SER A 339 7.89 18.51 -14.70
CA SER A 339 7.53 17.47 -15.66
C SER A 339 7.80 16.09 -15.09
N ILE A 340 6.76 15.27 -14.92
CA ILE A 340 6.85 13.91 -14.38
C ILE A 340 5.99 12.91 -15.16
N ASP A 341 6.49 11.68 -15.24
CA ASP A 341 5.76 10.54 -15.77
C ASP A 341 5.33 9.60 -14.64
N TRP A 342 4.02 9.38 -14.48
CA TRP A 342 3.49 8.31 -13.66
C TRP A 342 3.37 7.02 -14.46
N LYS A 343 4.35 6.16 -14.22
CA LYS A 343 4.57 4.87 -14.90
C LYS A 343 4.00 3.67 -14.12
N CYS A 344 3.12 3.93 -13.16
CA CYS A 344 2.57 2.95 -12.24
C CYS A 344 1.06 3.15 -12.05
N ASP A 345 0.37 2.10 -11.60
CA ASP A 345 -1.00 2.23 -11.11
C ASP A 345 -1.00 3.00 -9.79
N LYS A 346 -1.93 3.95 -9.64
CA LYS A 346 -2.01 4.79 -8.45
C LYS A 346 -3.45 4.95 -7.99
N ASP A 347 -3.64 4.85 -6.69
CA ASP A 347 -4.86 5.23 -5.99
C ASP A 347 -4.55 6.53 -5.25
N VAL A 348 -5.14 7.66 -5.66
CA VAL A 348 -4.93 8.95 -4.98
C VAL A 348 -6.06 9.22 -4.00
N GLU A 349 -5.81 10.07 -3.01
CA GLU A 349 -6.76 10.40 -1.94
C GLU A 349 -7.27 11.85 -2.03
N GLY A 350 -6.71 12.66 -2.94
CA GLY A 350 -7.00 14.08 -3.06
C GLY A 350 -7.15 14.54 -4.51
N HIS A 351 -7.19 15.85 -4.68
CA HIS A 351 -7.09 16.46 -6.01
C HIS A 351 -5.68 16.28 -6.59
N ILE A 352 -5.56 16.49 -7.89
CA ILE A 352 -4.27 16.64 -8.57
C ILE A 352 -4.26 18.03 -9.19
N ILE A 353 -3.23 18.83 -8.89
CA ILE A 353 -3.06 20.16 -9.46
C ILE A 353 -1.75 20.18 -10.24
N ILE A 354 -1.81 20.52 -11.52
CA ILE A 354 -0.63 20.70 -12.36
C ILE A 354 -0.40 22.21 -12.49
N GLU A 355 0.70 22.68 -11.93
CA GLU A 355 1.07 24.11 -11.92
C GLU A 355 1.47 24.61 -13.32
N PRO A 356 1.46 25.94 -13.56
CA PRO A 356 1.91 26.52 -14.82
C PRO A 356 3.29 26.00 -15.22
N ASP A 357 3.45 25.76 -16.53
CA ASP A 357 4.68 25.25 -17.16
C ASP A 357 5.11 23.83 -16.68
N ALA A 358 4.31 23.16 -15.84
CA ALA A 358 4.51 21.77 -15.41
C ALA A 358 3.78 20.77 -16.32
N GLN A 359 4.17 19.50 -16.24
CA GLN A 359 3.58 18.43 -17.04
C GLN A 359 3.40 17.15 -16.22
N LEU A 360 2.21 16.54 -16.30
CA LEU A 360 1.97 15.19 -15.81
C LEU A 360 1.66 14.25 -16.97
N THR A 361 2.45 13.19 -17.14
CA THR A 361 2.16 12.10 -18.08
C THR A 361 1.63 10.88 -17.32
N LEU A 362 0.43 10.40 -17.66
CA LEU A 362 -0.17 9.20 -17.09
C LEU A 362 -0.05 8.03 -18.06
N HIS A 363 0.47 6.88 -17.60
CA HIS A 363 0.66 5.69 -18.45
C HIS A 363 -0.21 4.48 -18.08
N CYS A 364 -0.77 4.46 -16.88
CA CYS A 364 -1.33 3.27 -16.25
C CYS A 364 -2.71 3.60 -15.63
N ARG A 365 -3.18 2.85 -14.63
CA ARG A 365 -4.44 3.15 -13.95
C ARG A 365 -4.26 4.27 -12.94
N LEU A 366 -5.19 5.23 -12.91
CA LEU A 366 -5.32 6.23 -11.87
C LEU A 366 -6.74 6.19 -11.32
N ALA A 367 -6.88 5.85 -10.04
CA ALA A 367 -8.16 5.95 -9.33
C ALA A 367 -8.27 7.29 -8.59
N MET A 368 -9.37 7.99 -8.85
CA MET A 368 -9.71 9.27 -8.24
C MET A 368 -10.82 9.07 -7.18
N PRO A 369 -10.73 9.71 -6.00
CA PRO A 369 -11.81 9.69 -5.01
C PRO A 369 -13.09 10.35 -5.54
N SER A 370 -14.22 10.04 -4.90
CA SER A 370 -15.47 10.76 -5.17
C SER A 370 -15.27 12.26 -4.91
N GLY A 371 -15.76 13.11 -5.80
CA GLY A 371 -15.60 14.57 -5.70
C GLY A 371 -14.20 15.12 -6.03
N ALA A 372 -13.18 14.28 -6.24
CA ALA A 372 -11.85 14.74 -6.64
C ALA A 372 -11.82 15.25 -8.08
N LYS A 373 -10.83 16.08 -8.42
CA LYS A 373 -10.59 16.61 -9.77
C LYS A 373 -9.11 16.68 -10.10
N ILE A 374 -8.80 16.71 -11.38
CA ILE A 374 -7.49 17.07 -11.90
C ILE A 374 -7.58 18.51 -12.44
N VAL A 375 -6.82 19.44 -11.86
CA VAL A 375 -6.76 20.84 -12.29
C VAL A 375 -5.53 21.07 -13.15
N VAL A 376 -5.73 21.48 -14.40
CA VAL A 376 -4.67 21.82 -15.34
C VAL A 376 -4.60 23.34 -15.47
N LYS A 377 -3.64 23.95 -14.78
CA LYS A 377 -3.48 25.42 -14.74
C LYS A 377 -3.02 26.00 -16.09
N PRO A 378 -3.15 27.32 -16.32
CA PRO A 378 -2.72 27.94 -17.57
C PRO A 378 -1.25 27.64 -17.92
N GLY A 379 -1.00 27.11 -19.13
CA GLY A 379 0.34 26.71 -19.58
C GLY A 379 0.80 25.33 -19.10
N ALA A 380 0.05 24.66 -18.22
CA ALA A 380 0.33 23.31 -17.77
C ALA A 380 -0.15 22.25 -18.78
N LYS A 381 0.39 21.03 -18.68
CA LYS A 381 0.04 19.91 -19.56
C LYS A 381 -0.32 18.64 -18.79
N LEU A 382 -1.45 18.03 -19.14
CA LEU A 382 -1.82 16.67 -18.76
C LEU A 382 -1.76 15.78 -20.00
N ILE A 383 -0.91 14.76 -19.99
CA ILE A 383 -0.79 13.79 -21.08
C ILE A 383 -1.36 12.45 -20.61
N LEU A 384 -2.40 11.98 -21.30
CA LEU A 384 -3.04 10.69 -21.08
C LEU A 384 -2.52 9.69 -22.12
N ASN A 385 -1.72 8.71 -21.70
CA ASN A 385 -0.96 7.84 -22.61
C ASN A 385 -1.25 6.35 -22.38
N ASP A 386 -2.32 5.86 -23.02
CA ASP A 386 -2.92 4.54 -22.79
C ASP A 386 -3.19 4.26 -21.30
N CYS A 387 -3.77 5.24 -20.61
CA CYS A 387 -4.09 5.17 -19.19
C CYS A 387 -5.58 4.91 -18.97
N TRP A 388 -5.94 4.50 -17.75
CA TRP A 388 -7.32 4.34 -17.32
C TRP A 388 -7.58 5.23 -16.09
N LEU A 389 -8.42 6.24 -16.26
CA LEU A 389 -8.82 7.18 -15.21
C LEU A 389 -10.26 6.86 -14.82
N HIS A 390 -10.49 6.58 -13.54
CA HIS A 390 -11.81 6.16 -13.06
C HIS A 390 -11.96 6.41 -11.57
N ASN A 391 -13.17 6.17 -11.05
CA ASN A 391 -13.40 6.03 -9.63
C ASN A 391 -13.54 4.54 -9.29
N ASP A 392 -12.74 4.08 -8.33
CA ASP A 392 -12.65 2.67 -7.98
C ASP A 392 -13.77 2.17 -7.03
N CYS A 393 -14.66 3.07 -6.62
CA CYS A 393 -15.53 2.92 -5.46
C CYS A 393 -17.01 2.94 -5.81
N GLY A 394 -17.36 2.98 -7.10
CA GLY A 394 -18.74 3.02 -7.58
C GLY A 394 -19.39 4.40 -7.54
N GLU A 395 -18.60 5.46 -7.33
CA GLU A 395 -19.03 6.85 -7.28
C GLU A 395 -18.46 7.63 -8.49
N GLU A 396 -18.75 8.93 -8.60
CA GLU A 396 -18.17 9.79 -9.63
C GLU A 396 -17.12 10.76 -9.09
N TRP A 397 -16.07 11.00 -9.88
CA TRP A 397 -15.13 12.10 -9.65
C TRP A 397 -15.50 13.29 -10.54
N GLN A 398 -15.05 14.50 -10.19
CA GLN A 398 -15.49 15.73 -10.87
C GLN A 398 -14.97 15.88 -12.30
N GLY A 399 -13.90 15.17 -12.68
CA GLY A 399 -13.28 15.27 -14.00
C GLY A 399 -12.03 16.14 -14.05
N ILE A 400 -11.62 16.48 -15.27
CA ILE A 400 -10.44 17.30 -15.54
C ILE A 400 -10.89 18.75 -15.74
N GLU A 401 -10.54 19.62 -14.79
CA GLU A 401 -10.77 21.06 -14.86
C GLU A 401 -9.60 21.74 -15.58
N ILE A 402 -9.89 22.39 -16.70
CA ILE A 402 -8.92 23.18 -17.46
C ILE A 402 -9.11 24.65 -17.10
N GLN A 403 -8.02 25.31 -16.73
CA GLN A 403 -8.01 26.74 -16.44
C GLN A 403 -7.39 27.54 -17.57
N GLN A 404 -7.89 28.75 -17.77
CA GLN A 404 -7.40 29.70 -18.76
C GLN A 404 -7.26 31.10 -18.16
N VAL A 405 -6.16 31.78 -18.52
CA VAL A 405 -5.93 33.19 -18.24
C VAL A 405 -5.37 33.83 -19.51
N ARG A 406 -6.13 34.77 -20.08
CA ARG A 406 -5.80 35.42 -21.36
C ARG A 406 -5.60 34.37 -22.46
N ASP A 407 -4.41 34.33 -23.06
CA ASP A 407 -3.97 33.43 -24.12
C ASP A 407 -3.36 32.12 -23.59
N LYS A 408 -3.02 32.05 -22.30
CA LYS A 408 -2.51 30.82 -21.68
C LYS A 408 -3.67 29.94 -21.21
N LYS A 409 -3.69 28.70 -21.66
CA LYS A 409 -4.69 27.68 -21.31
C LYS A 409 -3.98 26.38 -20.90
N GLY A 410 -4.56 25.65 -19.95
CA GLY A 410 -4.11 24.28 -19.63
C GLY A 410 -4.43 23.32 -20.78
N GLU A 411 -3.52 22.39 -21.05
CA GLU A 411 -3.64 21.47 -22.19
C GLU A 411 -3.84 20.02 -21.71
N VAL A 412 -4.80 19.32 -22.32
CA VAL A 412 -5.01 17.87 -22.14
C VAL A 412 -4.77 17.18 -23.47
N ILE A 413 -3.83 16.25 -23.49
CA ILE A 413 -3.40 15.51 -24.69
C ILE A 413 -3.63 14.02 -24.45
N SER A 414 -4.52 13.42 -25.24
CA SER A 414 -4.82 11.99 -25.19
C SER A 414 -4.10 11.23 -26.30
N ARG A 415 -3.50 10.08 -25.95
CA ARG A 415 -2.77 9.19 -26.86
C ARG A 415 -3.09 7.74 -26.55
N GLY A 416 -3.10 6.92 -27.60
CA GLY A 416 -3.33 5.48 -27.49
C GLY A 416 -4.71 5.14 -26.95
N ASN A 417 -4.81 4.01 -26.25
CA ASN A 417 -6.04 3.46 -25.67
C ASN A 417 -6.28 4.04 -24.27
N THR A 418 -6.65 5.31 -24.21
CA THR A 418 -7.02 5.96 -22.94
C THR A 418 -8.50 5.72 -22.63
N ILE A 419 -8.82 5.39 -21.38
CA ILE A 419 -10.20 5.25 -20.89
C ILE A 419 -10.40 6.27 -19.77
N ILE A 420 -11.51 7.02 -19.82
CA ILE A 420 -11.94 7.95 -18.77
C ILE A 420 -13.39 7.62 -18.44
N GLU A 421 -13.66 7.27 -17.18
CA GLU A 421 -14.96 6.78 -16.72
C GLU A 421 -15.32 7.39 -15.35
N ASN A 422 -16.60 7.26 -14.98
CA ASN A 422 -17.16 7.75 -13.71
C ASN A 422 -16.96 9.26 -13.48
N VAL A 423 -17.24 10.07 -14.49
CA VAL A 423 -17.00 11.53 -14.45
C VAL A 423 -18.32 12.29 -14.33
N ALA A 424 -18.46 13.13 -13.31
CA ALA A 424 -19.67 13.91 -13.04
C ALA A 424 -19.86 15.11 -14.00
N ASN A 425 -18.79 15.69 -14.53
CA ASN A 425 -18.84 16.90 -15.37
C ASN A 425 -18.21 16.67 -16.75
N GLY A 426 -18.57 17.47 -17.75
CA GLY A 426 -17.98 17.40 -19.10
C GLY A 426 -18.76 16.52 -20.09
N GLY A 427 -20.00 16.15 -19.75
CA GLY A 427 -20.90 15.41 -20.65
C GLY A 427 -20.50 13.96 -20.88
N TRP A 428 -19.74 13.36 -19.96
CA TRP A 428 -19.42 11.94 -19.98
C TRP A 428 -20.68 11.14 -19.62
N VAL A 429 -20.97 10.10 -20.39
CA VAL A 429 -22.07 9.19 -20.06
C VAL A 429 -21.69 8.40 -18.80
N SER A 430 -22.50 8.52 -17.75
CA SER A 430 -22.41 7.67 -16.56
C SER A 430 -22.63 6.21 -16.99
N GLY A 431 -21.57 5.40 -16.90
CA GLY A 431 -21.60 3.98 -17.27
C GLY A 431 -22.47 3.12 -16.36
#